data_AF-A0A485NA91-F1
#
_entry.id   AF-A0A485NA91-F1
#
_cell.length_a   1.000
_cell.length_b   1.000
_cell.length_c   1.000
_cell.angle_alpha   90.00
_cell.angle_beta   90.00
_cell.angle_gamma   90.00
#
_symmetry.space_group_name_H-M   'P 1'
#
loop_
_entity.id
_entity.type
_entity.pdbx_description
1 polymer ?
#
loop_
_entity_poly.entity_id
_entity_poly.type
_entity_poly.pdbx_seq_one_letter_code
_entity_poly.pdbx_strand_id
1 'polypeptide(L)'
;MFQELMKQVTQRAIDTEERLKGFIDLIFDQAISGPSFSVAFANMCRCLTVLKVPTTEKPTVTVNFRKLLLNPCQKEFEKDKDDDEVFEKKQKEMDEAATAEERGRLKEELEEARDIAWRRSLGNIKFIGESFKLKMLTEAITHGCVVKLLKNHDEESLECLCRPLTTIGKDLDFEKAKPRMDQYFNQTEKIIKEKKTSSRIRFMLQDVLDLRRSNWVPRRGDQGPKTMLQDQIHKEAEMQEHWEHVKAQQLMVKGSDKRGGGPPGPPISRGLPLVDDGGWNTVPIGKGSLADTY
;
A
#
# COMPACT_ATOMS: atom_id res chain seq x y z
N MET A 1 7.12 19.13 5.55
CA MET A 1 7.55 18.69 6.90
C MET A 1 8.71 17.70 6.86
N PHE A 2 8.58 16.54 6.18
CA PHE A 2 9.65 15.53 6.09
C PHE A 2 10.99 16.05 5.53
N GLN A 3 10.98 16.81 4.43
CA GLN A 3 12.21 17.35 3.84
C GLN A 3 12.93 18.36 4.74
N GLU A 4 12.19 19.13 5.53
CA GLU A 4 12.77 20.12 6.45
C GLU A 4 13.45 19.43 7.64
N LEU A 5 12.81 18.41 8.21
CA LEU A 5 13.42 17.54 9.23
C LEU A 5 14.67 16.84 8.69
N MET A 6 14.63 16.29 7.47
CA MET A 6 15.80 15.66 6.86
C MET A 6 16.93 16.63 6.60
N LYS A 7 16.63 17.86 6.19
CA LYS A 7 17.63 18.91 6.02
C LYS A 7 18.32 19.23 7.35
N GLN A 8 17.56 19.36 8.43
CA GLN A 8 18.11 19.62 9.77
C GLN A 8 18.98 18.46 10.27
N VAL A 9 18.52 17.21 10.11
CA VAL A 9 19.28 15.99 10.47
C VAL A 9 20.60 15.91 9.69
N THR A 10 20.55 16.13 8.38
CA THR A 10 21.71 16.02 7.48
C THR A 10 22.72 17.14 7.73
N GLN A 11 22.26 18.35 8.08
CA GLN A 11 23.13 19.51 8.30
C GLN A 11 23.80 19.55 9.69
N ARG A 12 23.25 18.86 10.70
CA ARG A 12 23.65 19.09 12.10
C ARG A 12 24.35 17.92 12.80
N ALA A 13 24.41 16.71 12.24
CA ALA A 13 24.73 15.55 13.08
C ALA A 13 25.63 14.45 12.49
N ILE A 14 25.99 14.44 11.20
CA ILE A 14 26.60 13.26 10.58
C ILE A 14 27.87 13.61 9.80
N ASP A 15 28.95 13.87 10.55
CA ASP A 15 30.29 14.18 10.04
C ASP A 15 31.31 13.05 10.27
N THR A 16 31.00 12.08 11.14
CA THR A 16 31.87 10.93 11.42
C THR A 16 31.23 9.60 11.03
N GLU A 17 32.06 8.61 10.72
CA GLU A 17 31.63 7.25 10.39
C GLU A 17 30.79 6.62 11.53
N GLU A 18 31.18 6.84 12.78
CA GLU A 18 30.49 6.34 13.97
C GLU A 18 29.09 6.94 14.12
N ARG A 19 28.96 8.26 13.90
CA ARG A 19 27.65 8.93 13.93
C ARG A 19 26.76 8.45 12.80
N LEU A 20 27.31 8.23 11.60
CA LEU A 20 26.56 7.69 10.48
C LEU A 20 26.06 6.27 10.77
N LYS A 21 26.92 5.39 11.30
CA LYS A 21 26.55 4.02 11.70
C LYS A 21 25.43 4.03 12.74
N GLY A 22 25.62 4.76 13.84
CA GLY A 22 24.61 4.87 14.90
C GLY A 22 23.28 5.43 14.41
N PHE A 23 23.30 6.40 13.48
CA PHE A 23 22.07 6.93 12.90
C PHE A 23 21.36 5.94 11.98
N ILE A 24 22.10 5.16 11.19
CA ILE A 24 21.53 4.08 10.37
C ILE A 24 20.91 3.00 11.27
N ASP A 25 21.59 2.61 12.35
CA ASP A 25 21.07 1.61 13.30
C ASP A 25 19.77 2.08 13.96
N LEU A 26 19.69 3.35 14.38
CA LEU A 26 18.47 3.95 14.93
C LEU A 26 17.31 3.97 13.92
N ILE A 27 17.58 4.39 12.67
CA ILE A 27 16.55 4.35 11.61
C ILE A 27 16.08 2.93 11.37
N PHE A 28 17.03 1.99 11.28
CA PHE A 28 16.73 0.59 10.99
C PHE A 28 15.86 -0.02 12.08
N ASP A 29 16.23 0.13 13.35
CA ASP A 29 15.48 -0.42 14.47
C ASP A 29 14.04 0.15 14.54
N GLN A 30 13.89 1.45 14.24
CA GLN A 30 12.57 2.07 14.17
C GLN A 30 11.77 1.63 12.94
N ALA A 31 12.44 1.38 11.81
CA ALA A 31 11.78 0.94 10.58
C ALA A 31 11.22 -0.48 10.68
N ILE A 32 11.89 -1.37 11.40
CA ILE A 32 11.44 -2.75 11.61
C ILE A 32 10.45 -2.87 12.77
N SER A 33 10.54 -1.99 13.76
CA SER A 33 9.55 -1.90 14.86
C SER A 33 8.25 -1.21 14.43
N GLY A 34 8.32 -0.28 13.46
CA GLY A 34 7.18 0.46 12.92
C GLY A 34 7.02 0.31 11.40
N PRO A 35 6.54 -0.85 10.89
CA PRO A 35 6.54 -1.15 9.46
C PRO A 35 5.64 -0.22 8.61
N SER A 36 4.65 0.43 9.23
CA SER A 36 3.79 1.42 8.56
C SER A 36 4.57 2.64 8.05
N PHE A 37 5.76 2.90 8.62
CA PHE A 37 6.61 4.04 8.27
C PHE A 37 7.84 3.63 7.46
N SER A 38 7.96 2.36 7.04
CA SER A 38 9.14 1.87 6.28
C SER A 38 9.43 2.71 5.03
N VAL A 39 8.40 3.23 4.35
CA VAL A 39 8.55 4.15 3.20
C VAL A 39 9.27 5.44 3.62
N ALA A 40 8.87 6.03 4.74
CA ALA A 40 9.49 7.26 5.24
C ALA A 40 10.96 7.00 5.59
N PHE A 41 11.24 5.95 6.35
CA PHE A 41 12.61 5.57 6.73
C PHE A 41 13.49 5.24 5.52
N ALA A 42 12.98 4.53 4.52
CA ALA A 42 13.72 4.27 3.28
C ALA A 42 14.05 5.58 2.54
N ASN A 43 13.12 6.54 2.50
CA ASN A 43 13.40 7.87 1.95
C ASN A 43 14.42 8.65 2.79
N MET A 44 14.45 8.48 4.11
CA MET A 44 15.48 9.06 4.98
C MET A 44 16.85 8.50 4.60
N CYS A 45 16.98 7.17 4.53
CA CYS A 45 18.20 6.50 4.10
C CYS A 45 18.64 6.98 2.71
N ARG A 46 17.71 7.18 1.77
CA ARG A 46 18.03 7.72 0.44
C ARG A 46 18.64 9.12 0.53
N CYS A 47 18.11 10.01 1.36
CA CYS A 47 18.72 11.33 1.59
C CYS A 47 20.10 11.24 2.23
N LEU A 48 20.38 10.22 3.04
CA LEU A 48 21.71 10.03 3.63
C LEU A 48 22.74 9.49 2.64
N THR A 49 22.32 8.82 1.55
CA THR A 49 23.26 8.29 0.54
C THR A 49 24.13 9.37 -0.12
N VAL A 50 23.71 10.64 -0.10
CA VAL A 50 24.47 11.75 -0.69
C VAL A 50 25.57 12.29 0.24
N LEU A 51 25.56 11.90 1.52
CA LEU A 51 26.56 12.32 2.49
C LEU A 51 27.91 11.69 2.19
N LYS A 52 28.95 12.54 2.10
CA LYS A 52 30.35 12.12 1.97
C LYS A 52 31.02 12.17 3.33
N VAL A 53 30.86 11.11 4.10
CA VAL A 53 31.50 10.94 5.41
C VAL A 53 32.87 10.25 5.22
N PRO A 54 34.00 10.80 5.68
CA PRO A 54 35.30 10.15 5.58
C PRO A 54 35.38 8.92 6.50
N THR A 55 36.13 7.89 6.11
CA THR A 55 36.37 6.72 6.97
C THR A 55 37.36 7.05 8.08
N THR A 56 37.26 6.36 9.22
CA THR A 56 38.18 6.56 10.35
C THR A 56 39.62 6.14 10.04
N GLU A 57 39.81 5.10 9.22
CA GLU A 57 41.14 4.58 8.85
C GLU A 57 41.84 5.43 7.78
N LYS A 58 41.10 5.95 6.81
CA LYS A 58 41.65 6.66 5.63
C LYS A 58 40.77 7.86 5.28
N PRO A 59 41.12 9.08 5.71
CA PRO A 59 40.31 10.28 5.49
C PRO A 59 40.04 10.63 4.01
N THR A 60 40.82 10.07 3.08
CA THR A 60 40.65 10.23 1.63
C THR A 60 39.57 9.34 1.02
N VAL A 61 39.09 8.35 1.78
CA VAL A 61 38.03 7.41 1.36
C VAL A 61 36.75 7.76 2.11
N THR A 62 35.63 7.80 1.38
CA THR A 62 34.32 8.01 2.00
C THR A 62 33.65 6.69 2.33
N VAL A 63 32.91 6.67 3.43
CA VAL A 63 32.08 5.56 3.87
C VAL A 63 31.08 5.16 2.77
N ASN A 64 30.91 3.86 2.57
CA ASN A 64 29.91 3.35 1.63
C ASN A 64 28.57 3.16 2.36
N PHE A 65 27.65 4.12 2.18
CA PHE A 65 26.34 4.08 2.80
C PHE A 65 25.55 2.80 2.48
N ARG A 66 25.57 2.33 1.22
CA ARG A 66 24.84 1.10 0.83
C ARG A 66 25.36 -0.11 1.59
N LYS A 67 26.68 -0.19 1.81
CA LYS A 67 27.29 -1.26 2.62
C LYS A 67 26.84 -1.14 4.08
N LEU A 68 26.82 0.07 4.63
CA LEU A 68 26.34 0.28 6.01
C LEU A 68 24.86 -0.03 6.20
N LEU A 69 24.01 0.18 5.19
CA LEU A 69 22.60 -0.17 5.25
C LEU A 69 22.36 -1.69 5.07
N LEU A 70 23.12 -2.32 4.18
CA LEU A 70 22.97 -3.75 3.89
C LEU A 70 23.33 -4.63 5.10
N ASN A 71 24.36 -4.24 5.86
CA ASN A 71 24.85 -5.01 7.00
C ASN A 71 23.77 -5.24 8.09
N PRO A 72 23.05 -4.22 8.60
CA PRO A 72 21.91 -4.40 9.49
C PRO A 72 20.80 -5.27 8.91
N CYS A 73 20.43 -5.06 7.63
CA CYS A 73 19.40 -5.87 6.96
C CYS A 73 19.78 -7.36 6.93
N GLN A 74 21.05 -7.68 6.63
CA GLN A 74 21.57 -9.04 6.64
C GLN A 74 21.62 -9.62 8.04
N LYS A 75 22.15 -8.88 9.01
CA LYS A 75 22.21 -9.31 10.41
C LYS A 75 20.83 -9.65 10.95
N GLU A 76 19.84 -8.81 10.67
CA GLU A 76 18.46 -9.04 11.10
C GLU A 76 17.78 -10.19 10.33
N PHE A 77 18.21 -10.48 9.09
CA PHE A 77 17.75 -11.65 8.34
C PHE A 77 18.42 -12.95 8.81
N GLU A 78 19.63 -12.88 9.37
CA GLU A 78 20.36 -14.04 9.90
C GLU A 78 19.90 -14.42 11.31
N LYS A 79 19.43 -13.44 12.11
CA LYS A 79 18.83 -13.68 13.43
C LYS A 79 17.73 -14.73 13.43
N ASP A 80 17.02 -14.90 12.33
CA ASP A 80 16.00 -15.95 12.22
C ASP A 80 16.54 -17.35 12.52
N LYS A 81 17.79 -17.62 12.11
CA LYS A 81 18.45 -18.90 12.41
C LYS A 81 18.82 -19.03 13.88
N ASP A 82 19.28 -17.92 14.47
CA ASP A 82 19.62 -17.87 15.89
C ASP A 82 18.34 -18.07 16.74
N ASP A 83 17.23 -17.46 16.31
CA ASP A 83 15.92 -17.61 16.92
C ASP A 83 15.40 -19.06 16.77
N ASP A 84 15.60 -19.71 15.61
CA ASP A 84 15.26 -21.14 15.43
C ASP A 84 15.98 -22.02 16.46
N GLU A 85 17.28 -21.81 16.70
CA GLU A 85 18.03 -22.56 17.73
C GLU A 85 17.49 -22.31 19.15
N VAL A 86 17.11 -21.07 19.45
CA VAL A 86 16.50 -20.69 20.74
C VAL A 86 15.13 -21.35 20.90
N PHE A 87 14.30 -21.37 19.84
CA PHE A 87 12.98 -22.00 19.85
C PHE A 87 13.08 -23.50 20.02
N GLU A 88 14.02 -24.17 19.35
CA GLU A 88 14.28 -25.59 19.52
C GLU A 88 14.72 -25.93 20.95
N LYS A 89 15.54 -25.08 21.57
CA LYS A 89 15.92 -25.25 22.98
C LYS A 89 14.71 -25.11 23.91
N LYS A 90 13.90 -24.06 23.75
CA LYS A 90 12.68 -23.85 24.54
C LYS A 90 11.66 -24.98 24.32
N GLN A 91 11.58 -25.53 23.11
CA GLN A 91 10.73 -26.68 22.81
C GLN A 91 11.16 -27.92 23.59
N LYS A 92 12.47 -28.20 23.69
CA LYS A 92 13.00 -29.29 24.52
C LYS A 92 12.72 -29.08 26.01
N GLU A 93 12.93 -27.87 26.52
CA GLU A 93 12.58 -27.52 27.91
C GLU A 93 11.08 -27.76 28.18
N MET A 94 10.23 -27.46 27.20
CA MET A 94 8.78 -27.69 27.28
C MET A 94 8.41 -29.19 27.23
N ASP A 95 9.14 -30.00 26.46
CA ASP A 95 8.96 -31.46 26.39
C ASP A 95 9.44 -32.16 27.68
N GLU A 96 10.51 -31.64 28.30
CA GLU A 96 11.09 -32.11 29.56
C GLU A 96 10.31 -31.64 30.81
N ALA A 97 9.39 -30.69 30.65
CA ALA A 97 8.58 -30.15 31.75
C ALA A 97 7.78 -31.25 32.48
N ALA A 98 7.91 -31.27 33.81
CA ALA A 98 7.36 -32.32 34.66
C ALA A 98 5.83 -32.20 34.87
N THR A 99 5.28 -30.99 34.70
CA THR A 99 3.87 -30.71 34.95
C THR A 99 3.18 -30.13 33.71
N ALA A 100 1.89 -30.39 33.57
CA ALA A 100 1.08 -29.83 32.49
C ALA A 100 0.97 -28.29 32.59
N GLU A 101 1.02 -27.74 33.80
CA GLU A 101 0.95 -26.30 34.05
C GLU A 101 2.24 -25.58 33.60
N GLU A 102 3.41 -26.13 33.94
CA GLU A 102 4.71 -25.63 33.47
C GLU A 102 4.84 -25.74 31.94
N ARG A 103 4.39 -26.86 31.37
CA ARG A 103 4.32 -27.04 29.91
C ARG A 103 3.42 -26.00 29.24
N GLY A 104 2.29 -25.68 29.86
CA GLY A 104 1.38 -24.64 29.39
C GLY A 104 2.04 -23.26 29.37
N ARG A 105 2.70 -22.88 30.46
CA ARG A 105 3.42 -21.59 30.57
C ARG A 105 4.56 -21.47 29.55
N LEU A 106 5.40 -22.51 29.43
CA LEU A 106 6.51 -22.51 28.48
C LEU A 106 6.03 -22.44 27.02
N LYS A 107 4.89 -23.07 26.71
CA LYS A 107 4.27 -22.97 25.39
C LYS A 107 3.81 -21.54 25.07
N GLU A 108 3.18 -20.86 26.02
CA GLU A 108 2.75 -19.46 25.84
C GLU A 108 3.95 -18.53 25.66
N GLU A 109 4.99 -18.67 26.48
CA GLU A 109 6.23 -17.89 26.37
C GLU A 109 6.96 -18.14 25.03
N LEU A 110 6.87 -19.36 24.49
CA LEU A 110 7.48 -19.73 23.21
C LEU A 110 6.70 -19.16 22.03
N GLU A 111 5.37 -19.23 22.05
CA GLU A 111 4.52 -18.64 21.01
C GLU A 111 4.62 -17.11 21.01
N GLU A 112 4.63 -16.45 22.18
CA GLU A 112 4.84 -15.00 22.27
C GLU A 112 6.20 -14.59 21.72
N ALA A 113 7.27 -15.34 22.04
CA ALA A 113 8.60 -15.08 21.50
C ALA A 113 8.65 -15.24 19.97
N ARG A 114 7.99 -16.27 19.43
CA ARG A 114 7.84 -16.47 17.98
C ARG A 114 7.10 -15.32 17.32
N ASP A 115 6.01 -14.86 17.91
CA ASP A 115 5.22 -13.74 17.39
C ASP A 115 5.99 -12.41 17.38
N ILE A 116 6.79 -12.16 18.43
CA ILE A 116 7.65 -10.97 18.51
C ILE A 116 8.74 -11.03 17.43
N ALA A 117 9.45 -12.16 17.32
CA ALA A 117 10.49 -12.38 16.33
C ALA A 117 9.92 -12.25 14.91
N TRP A 118 8.76 -12.87 14.66
CA TRP A 118 8.08 -12.84 13.36
C TRP A 118 7.69 -11.42 12.95
N ARG A 119 7.07 -10.64 13.86
CA ARG A 119 6.71 -9.23 13.59
C ARG A 119 7.92 -8.39 13.23
N ARG A 120 9.03 -8.57 13.94
CA ARG A 120 10.28 -7.85 13.68
C ARG A 120 10.88 -8.23 12.33
N SER A 121 10.91 -9.53 12.03
CA SER A 121 11.31 -10.07 10.73
C SER A 121 10.47 -9.49 9.60
N LEU A 122 9.15 -9.40 9.78
CA LEU A 122 8.24 -8.88 8.78
C LEU A 122 8.46 -7.37 8.55
N GLY A 123 8.75 -6.63 9.62
CA GLY A 123 9.21 -5.25 9.53
C GLY A 123 10.50 -5.10 8.72
N ASN A 124 11.49 -5.97 8.95
CA ASN A 124 12.73 -6.02 8.17
C ASN A 124 12.43 -6.27 6.68
N ILE A 125 11.57 -7.23 6.36
CA ILE A 125 11.20 -7.54 4.97
C ILE A 125 10.51 -6.35 4.28
N LYS A 126 9.57 -5.68 4.96
CA LYS A 126 8.89 -4.47 4.47
C LYS A 126 9.92 -3.36 4.20
N PHE A 127 10.83 -3.12 5.14
CA PHE A 127 11.88 -2.13 4.99
C PHE A 127 12.88 -2.45 3.85
N ILE A 128 13.26 -3.71 3.68
CA ILE A 128 14.10 -4.18 2.58
C ILE A 128 13.41 -3.93 1.24
N GLY A 129 12.11 -4.23 1.12
CA GLY A 129 11.33 -3.96 -0.09
C GLY A 129 11.34 -2.48 -0.49
N GLU A 130 11.05 -1.58 0.47
CA GLU A 130 11.07 -0.14 0.22
C GLU A 130 12.47 0.40 -0.09
N SER A 131 13.50 -0.11 0.59
CA SER A 131 14.89 0.28 0.35
C SER A 131 15.42 -0.21 -1.00
N PHE A 132 15.00 -1.40 -1.45
CA PHE A 132 15.33 -1.96 -2.76
C PHE A 132 14.69 -1.15 -3.89
N LYS A 133 13.43 -0.70 -3.72
CA LYS A 133 12.75 0.20 -4.66
C LYS A 133 13.54 1.50 -4.91
N LEU A 134 14.27 1.96 -3.91
CA LEU A 134 15.14 3.13 -3.97
C LEU A 134 16.58 2.81 -4.44
N LYS A 135 16.82 1.59 -4.94
CA LYS A 135 18.11 1.09 -5.43
C LYS A 135 19.25 1.15 -4.39
N MET A 136 18.91 0.99 -3.11
CA MET A 136 19.90 1.01 -2.01
C MET A 136 20.35 -0.38 -1.56
N LEU A 137 19.59 -1.42 -1.88
CA LEU A 137 19.88 -2.82 -1.54
C LEU A 137 20.11 -3.66 -2.80
N THR A 138 20.62 -4.87 -2.61
CA THR A 138 20.95 -5.83 -3.68
C THR A 138 19.83 -6.83 -3.90
N GLU A 139 19.80 -7.48 -5.07
CA GLU A 139 18.78 -8.48 -5.39
C GLU A 139 18.88 -9.71 -4.48
N ALA A 140 20.08 -10.04 -4.01
CA ALA A 140 20.35 -11.23 -3.20
C ALA A 140 19.53 -11.26 -1.91
N ILE A 141 19.54 -10.16 -1.14
CA ILE A 141 18.79 -10.08 0.12
C ILE A 141 17.27 -10.07 -0.14
N THR A 142 16.83 -9.38 -1.20
CA THR A 142 15.42 -9.31 -1.58
C THR A 142 14.86 -10.67 -2.03
N HIS A 143 15.63 -11.45 -2.79
CA HIS A 143 15.25 -12.84 -3.10
C HIS A 143 15.14 -13.71 -1.83
N GLY A 144 16.00 -13.48 -0.83
CA GLY A 144 15.92 -14.13 0.48
C GLY A 144 14.60 -13.84 1.18
N CYS A 145 14.16 -12.57 1.18
CA CYS A 145 12.85 -12.18 1.71
C CYS A 145 11.70 -12.91 1.01
N VAL A 146 11.73 -13.01 -0.32
CA VAL A 146 10.68 -13.72 -1.08
C VAL A 146 10.61 -15.20 -0.71
N VAL A 147 11.76 -15.88 -0.59
CA VAL A 147 11.80 -17.28 -0.14
C VAL A 147 11.20 -17.42 1.24
N LYS A 148 11.55 -16.52 2.16
CA LYS A 148 11.06 -16.56 3.53
C LYS A 148 9.54 -16.39 3.61
N LEU A 149 9.00 -15.39 2.91
CA LEU A 149 7.56 -15.16 2.86
C LEU A 149 6.80 -16.31 2.19
N LEU A 150 7.38 -16.98 1.20
CA LEU A 150 6.74 -18.13 0.55
C LEU A 150 6.76 -19.42 1.38
N LYS A 151 7.64 -19.53 2.38
CA LYS A 151 7.63 -20.65 3.33
C LYS A 151 6.48 -20.53 4.34
N ASN A 152 6.10 -19.30 4.68
CA ASN A 152 5.04 -19.01 5.63
C ASN A 152 3.73 -18.70 4.88
N HIS A 153 2.78 -19.63 4.95
CA HIS A 153 1.52 -19.53 4.21
C HIS A 153 0.41 -18.78 4.97
N ASP A 154 0.76 -17.98 5.99
CA ASP A 154 -0.19 -17.11 6.69
C ASP A 154 -0.56 -15.88 5.84
N GLU A 155 -1.67 -15.24 6.19
CA GLU A 155 -2.19 -14.12 5.41
C GLU A 155 -1.27 -12.89 5.42
N GLU A 156 -0.56 -12.65 6.53
CA GLU A 156 0.30 -11.48 6.66
C GLU A 156 1.57 -11.63 5.81
N SER A 157 2.18 -12.82 5.80
CA SER A 157 3.29 -13.18 4.92
C SER A 157 2.94 -12.98 3.45
N LEU A 158 1.79 -13.52 3.03
CA LEU A 158 1.38 -13.49 1.63
C LEU A 158 0.98 -12.09 1.17
N GLU A 159 0.34 -11.30 2.03
CA GLU A 159 0.09 -9.89 1.76
C GLU A 159 1.40 -9.10 1.67
N CYS A 160 2.34 -9.34 2.58
CA CYS A 160 3.67 -8.73 2.57
C CYS A 160 4.50 -9.14 1.34
N LEU A 161 4.27 -10.32 0.78
CA LEU A 161 4.90 -10.79 -0.46
C LEU A 161 4.36 -10.04 -1.68
N CYS A 162 3.03 -9.94 -1.78
CA CYS A 162 2.39 -9.38 -2.96
C CYS A 162 2.75 -7.89 -3.15
N ARG A 163 2.78 -7.11 -2.06
CA ARG A 163 2.99 -5.66 -2.12
C ARG A 163 4.33 -5.27 -2.80
N PRO A 164 5.51 -5.73 -2.37
CA PRO A 164 6.76 -5.45 -3.08
C PRO A 164 6.77 -6.04 -4.49
N LEU A 165 6.29 -7.26 -4.70
CA LEU A 165 6.30 -7.88 -6.04
C LEU A 165 5.55 -7.05 -7.09
N THR A 166 4.48 -6.33 -6.72
CA THR A 166 3.82 -5.41 -7.65
C THR A 166 4.68 -4.24 -8.13
N THR A 167 5.69 -3.83 -7.35
CA THR A 167 6.50 -2.64 -7.65
C THR A 167 7.91 -2.99 -8.10
N ILE A 168 8.56 -3.96 -7.44
CA ILE A 168 9.94 -4.35 -7.69
C ILE A 168 10.06 -5.72 -8.37
N GLY A 169 8.95 -6.41 -8.64
CA GLY A 169 8.98 -7.74 -9.26
C GLY A 169 9.67 -7.77 -10.62
N LYS A 170 9.48 -6.73 -11.44
CA LYS A 170 10.19 -6.58 -12.73
C LYS A 170 11.70 -6.49 -12.55
N ASP A 171 12.16 -5.76 -11.54
CA ASP A 171 13.59 -5.61 -11.24
C ASP A 171 14.22 -6.93 -10.75
N LEU A 172 13.42 -7.82 -10.15
CA LEU A 172 13.84 -9.14 -9.67
C LEU A 172 13.76 -10.24 -10.76
N ASP A 173 13.01 -10.02 -11.84
CA ASP A 173 12.76 -11.01 -12.91
C ASP A 173 13.65 -10.81 -14.14
N PHE A 174 14.97 -10.80 -13.90
CA PHE A 174 15.98 -10.73 -14.94
C PHE A 174 16.44 -12.14 -15.38
N GLU A 175 17.11 -12.23 -16.53
CA GLU A 175 17.44 -13.49 -17.21
C GLU A 175 18.08 -14.55 -16.30
N LYS A 176 19.06 -14.16 -15.48
CA LYS A 176 19.73 -15.09 -14.54
C LYS A 176 18.85 -15.48 -13.34
N ALA A 177 17.88 -14.65 -12.96
CA ALA A 177 16.95 -14.92 -11.86
C ALA A 177 15.66 -15.61 -12.30
N LYS A 178 15.38 -15.69 -13.61
CA LYS A 178 14.16 -16.33 -14.15
C LYS A 178 13.86 -17.72 -13.56
N PRO A 179 14.81 -18.67 -13.50
CA PRO A 179 14.52 -20.00 -12.95
C PRO A 179 14.05 -19.94 -11.49
N ARG A 180 14.61 -19.00 -10.71
CA ARG A 180 14.23 -18.78 -9.31
C ARG A 180 12.85 -18.11 -9.21
N MET A 181 12.57 -17.12 -10.07
CA MET A 181 11.26 -16.48 -10.14
C MET A 181 10.17 -17.48 -10.58
N ASP A 182 10.47 -18.42 -11.48
CA ASP A 182 9.54 -19.48 -11.87
C ASP A 182 9.17 -20.37 -10.69
N GLN A 183 10.15 -20.75 -9.85
CA GLN A 183 9.87 -21.50 -8.63
C GLN A 183 8.94 -20.74 -7.68
N TYR A 184 9.16 -19.43 -7.51
CA TYR A 184 8.32 -18.60 -6.64
C TYR A 184 6.87 -18.59 -7.11
N PHE A 185 6.66 -18.36 -8.41
CA PHE A 185 5.32 -18.25 -8.97
C PHE A 185 4.61 -19.61 -9.08
N ASN A 186 5.36 -20.70 -9.26
CA ASN A 186 4.81 -22.05 -9.16
C ASN A 186 4.32 -22.35 -7.74
N GLN A 187 5.08 -21.93 -6.72
CA GLN A 187 4.65 -22.06 -5.32
C GLN A 187 3.42 -21.19 -5.03
N THR A 188 3.39 -19.95 -5.53
CA THR A 188 2.21 -19.08 -5.44
C THR A 188 0.98 -19.72 -6.08
N GLU A 189 1.11 -20.33 -7.26
CA GLU A 189 0.01 -21.02 -7.92
C GLU A 189 -0.49 -22.22 -7.11
N LYS A 190 0.43 -22.98 -6.49
CA LYS A 190 0.08 -24.07 -5.58
C LYS A 190 -0.73 -23.58 -4.38
N ILE A 191 -0.29 -22.50 -3.72
CA ILE A 191 -0.99 -21.90 -2.57
C ILE A 191 -2.43 -21.49 -2.96
N ILE A 192 -2.62 -20.90 -4.13
CA ILE A 192 -3.95 -20.53 -4.63
C ILE A 192 -4.83 -21.78 -4.83
N LYS A 193 -4.28 -22.83 -5.46
CA LYS A 193 -5.00 -24.08 -5.77
C LYS A 193 -5.43 -24.85 -4.52
N GLU A 194 -4.61 -24.84 -3.46
CA GLU A 194 -4.92 -25.49 -2.19
C GLU A 194 -6.13 -24.87 -1.47
N LYS A 195 -6.48 -23.62 -1.80
CA LYS A 195 -7.66 -22.91 -1.27
C LYS A 195 -7.72 -22.80 0.27
N LYS A 196 -6.58 -22.93 0.97
CA LYS A 196 -6.48 -22.82 2.43
C LYS A 196 -6.49 -21.37 2.95
N THR A 197 -6.11 -20.41 2.10
CA THR A 197 -6.10 -18.98 2.44
C THR A 197 -7.42 -18.29 2.04
N SER A 198 -7.70 -17.11 2.61
CA SER A 198 -8.90 -16.34 2.23
C SER A 198 -8.93 -15.96 0.75
N SER A 199 -10.14 -15.73 0.24
CA SER A 199 -10.34 -15.26 -1.13
C SER A 199 -9.58 -13.96 -1.42
N ARG A 200 -9.48 -13.03 -0.46
CA ARG A 200 -8.70 -11.78 -0.58
C ARG A 200 -7.24 -12.08 -0.92
N ILE A 201 -6.57 -12.92 -0.13
CA ILE A 201 -5.17 -13.29 -0.37
C ILE A 201 -5.01 -14.01 -1.71
N ARG A 202 -5.92 -14.93 -2.05
CA ARG A 202 -5.89 -15.61 -3.36
C ARG A 202 -6.00 -14.63 -4.52
N PHE A 203 -6.85 -13.61 -4.42
CA PHE A 203 -6.94 -12.56 -5.45
C PHE A 203 -5.65 -11.72 -5.53
N MET A 204 -5.04 -11.35 -4.40
CA MET A 204 -3.76 -10.63 -4.41
C MET A 204 -2.64 -11.45 -5.08
N LEU A 205 -2.56 -12.74 -4.77
CA LEU A 205 -1.58 -13.65 -5.40
C LEU A 205 -1.87 -13.82 -6.90
N GLN A 206 -3.14 -13.92 -7.30
CA GLN A 206 -3.55 -14.00 -8.70
C GLN A 206 -3.18 -12.71 -9.46
N ASP A 207 -3.36 -11.55 -8.86
CA ASP A 207 -3.00 -10.26 -9.46
C ASP A 207 -1.49 -10.18 -9.75
N VAL A 208 -0.65 -10.66 -8.84
CA VAL A 208 0.80 -10.70 -9.03
C VAL A 208 1.19 -11.73 -10.10
N LEU A 209 0.58 -12.92 -10.10
CA LEU A 209 0.76 -13.94 -11.15
C LEU A 209 0.45 -13.39 -12.53
N ASP A 210 -0.69 -12.71 -12.66
CA ASP A 210 -1.13 -12.12 -13.92
C ASP A 210 -0.24 -10.96 -14.35
N LEU A 211 0.22 -10.13 -13.40
CA LEU A 211 1.16 -9.05 -13.66
C LEU A 211 2.45 -9.62 -14.29
N ARG A 212 3.00 -10.71 -13.74
CA ARG A 212 4.16 -11.38 -14.32
C ARG A 212 3.88 -11.97 -15.69
N ARG A 213 2.74 -12.65 -15.88
CA ARG A 213 2.30 -13.18 -17.19
C ARG A 213 2.14 -12.09 -18.25
N SER A 214 1.81 -10.88 -17.82
CA SER A 214 1.72 -9.69 -18.66
C SER A 214 3.07 -8.96 -18.82
N ASN A 215 4.20 -9.65 -18.61
CA ASN A 215 5.54 -9.09 -18.66
C ASN A 215 5.74 -7.86 -17.75
N TRP A 216 5.13 -7.89 -16.56
CA TRP A 216 5.17 -6.80 -15.58
C TRP A 216 4.56 -5.49 -16.06
N VAL A 217 3.65 -5.55 -17.04
CA VAL A 217 2.87 -4.40 -17.49
C VAL A 217 1.58 -4.32 -16.68
N PRO A 218 1.37 -3.27 -15.85
CA PRO A 218 0.14 -3.12 -15.08
C PRO A 218 -1.08 -2.97 -16.00
N ARG A 219 -2.17 -3.69 -15.70
CA ARG A 219 -3.44 -3.60 -16.44
C ARG A 219 -4.12 -2.24 -16.37
N ARG A 220 -3.86 -1.48 -15.31
CA ARG A 220 -4.29 -0.09 -15.13
C ARG A 220 -3.02 0.71 -14.89
N GLY A 221 -2.56 1.47 -15.87
CA GLY A 221 -1.39 2.32 -15.66
C GLY A 221 -1.77 3.43 -14.68
N ASP A 222 -1.28 3.38 -13.45
CA ASP A 222 -1.28 4.39 -12.34
C ASP A 222 -2.51 5.31 -12.14
N GLN A 223 -3.59 5.10 -12.86
CA GLN A 223 -4.84 5.81 -12.72
C GLN A 223 -5.60 5.10 -11.61
N GLY A 224 -5.45 5.66 -10.42
CA GLY A 224 -6.26 5.30 -9.28
C GLY A 224 -7.77 5.35 -9.59
N PRO A 225 -8.62 4.88 -8.67
CA PRO A 225 -10.05 4.63 -8.93
C PRO A 225 -10.97 5.85 -9.25
N LYS A 226 -10.52 6.95 -9.88
CA LYS A 226 -11.32 8.19 -9.98
C LYS A 226 -11.43 8.90 -11.33
N THR A 227 -10.66 8.59 -12.37
CA THR A 227 -10.69 9.42 -13.60
C THR A 227 -11.96 9.25 -14.45
N MET A 228 -12.56 8.05 -14.48
CA MET A 228 -13.81 7.86 -15.21
C MET A 228 -15.00 8.67 -14.65
N LEU A 229 -15.08 8.83 -13.33
CA LEU A 229 -16.16 9.60 -12.69
C LEU A 229 -15.93 11.11 -12.84
N GLN A 230 -14.67 11.54 -12.76
CA GLN A 230 -14.30 12.94 -12.85
C GLN A 230 -14.46 13.51 -14.27
N ASP A 231 -14.15 12.70 -15.29
CA ASP A 231 -14.35 13.06 -16.70
C ASP A 231 -15.84 13.13 -17.07
N GLN A 232 -16.68 12.29 -16.45
CA GLN A 232 -18.14 12.36 -16.61
C GLN A 232 -18.71 13.65 -16.02
N ILE A 233 -18.25 14.05 -14.82
CA ILE A 233 -18.69 15.28 -14.16
C ILE A 233 -18.31 16.53 -14.97
N HIS A 234 -17.10 16.59 -15.55
CA HIS A 234 -16.71 17.73 -16.39
C HIS A 234 -17.53 17.79 -17.69
N LYS A 235 -17.74 16.64 -18.36
CA LYS A 235 -18.57 16.58 -19.56
C LYS A 235 -20.03 16.95 -19.32
N GLU A 236 -20.60 16.52 -18.20
CA GLU A 236 -21.97 16.88 -17.81
C GLU A 236 -22.07 18.38 -17.49
N ALA A 237 -21.08 18.95 -16.79
CA ALA A 237 -21.03 20.39 -16.51
C ALA A 237 -20.92 21.22 -17.80
N GLU A 238 -20.03 20.84 -18.73
CA GLU A 238 -19.88 21.52 -20.02
C GLU A 238 -21.16 21.44 -20.88
N MET A 239 -21.84 20.29 -20.90
CA MET A 239 -23.11 20.14 -21.61
C MET A 239 -24.24 20.96 -20.97
N GLN A 240 -24.28 21.03 -19.64
CA GLN A 240 -25.26 21.81 -18.90
C GLN A 240 -25.08 23.31 -19.16
N GLU A 241 -23.84 23.83 -19.10
CA GLU A 241 -23.53 25.22 -19.43
C GLU A 241 -23.90 25.55 -20.88
N HIS A 242 -23.59 24.65 -21.83
CA HIS A 242 -23.94 24.85 -23.22
C HIS A 242 -25.46 24.89 -23.43
N TRP A 243 -26.20 23.99 -22.79
CA TRP A 243 -27.66 23.95 -22.85
C TRP A 243 -28.26 25.26 -22.31
N GLU A 244 -27.78 25.72 -21.15
CA GLU A 244 -28.28 26.94 -20.49
C GLU A 244 -28.02 28.18 -21.35
N HIS A 245 -26.84 28.26 -21.97
CA HIS A 245 -26.48 29.34 -22.87
C HIS A 245 -27.38 29.37 -24.12
N VAL A 246 -27.67 28.21 -24.72
CA VAL A 246 -28.58 28.09 -25.88
C VAL A 246 -30.01 28.50 -25.50
N LYS A 247 -30.52 28.07 -24.33
CA LYS A 247 -31.87 28.45 -23.89
C LYS A 247 -31.99 29.96 -23.61
N ALA A 248 -30.99 30.55 -22.97
CA ALA A 248 -30.95 31.99 -22.73
C ALA A 248 -30.99 32.77 -24.06
N GLN A 249 -30.21 32.34 -25.05
CA GLN A 249 -30.17 32.95 -26.38
C GLN A 249 -31.51 32.79 -27.12
N GLN A 250 -32.18 31.64 -26.98
CA GLN A 250 -33.47 31.37 -27.62
C GLN A 250 -34.63 32.15 -27.01
N LEU A 251 -34.57 32.43 -25.70
CA LEU A 251 -35.51 33.33 -25.01
C LEU A 251 -35.31 34.80 -25.40
N MET A 252 -34.06 35.22 -25.68
CA MET A 252 -33.78 36.57 -26.18
C MET A 252 -34.29 36.79 -27.61
N VAL A 253 -34.24 35.77 -28.48
CA VAL A 253 -34.78 35.86 -29.84
C VAL A 253 -36.32 35.96 -29.83
N LYS A 254 -37.00 35.20 -28.96
CA LYS A 254 -38.48 35.22 -28.84
C LYS A 254 -39.06 36.52 -28.23
N GLY A 255 -38.24 37.35 -27.59
CA GLY A 255 -38.67 38.64 -27.01
C GLY A 255 -38.72 39.81 -28.00
N SER A 256 -38.27 39.63 -29.24
CA SER A 256 -38.03 40.75 -30.17
C SER A 256 -39.12 41.00 -31.23
N ASP A 257 -40.14 40.13 -31.36
CA ASP A 257 -41.18 40.28 -32.38
C ASP A 257 -42.60 40.26 -31.81
N LYS A 258 -43.06 41.42 -31.29
CA LYS A 258 -44.50 41.75 -31.25
C LYS A 258 -44.73 43.23 -31.56
N ARG A 259 -44.76 43.56 -32.86
CA ARG A 259 -45.43 44.75 -33.42
C ARG A 259 -46.30 44.33 -34.62
N GLY A 260 -47.60 44.62 -34.54
CA GLY A 260 -48.64 44.48 -35.59
C GLY A 260 -49.30 43.10 -35.61
N GLY A 261 -50.57 42.88 -35.24
CA GLY A 261 -51.81 43.58 -35.64
C GLY A 261 -52.40 42.81 -36.84
N GLY A 262 -53.58 42.19 -36.87
CA GLY A 262 -54.77 42.15 -36.03
C GLY A 262 -55.71 40.99 -36.47
N PRO A 263 -56.94 40.85 -35.91
CA PRO A 263 -57.71 39.59 -35.80
C PRO A 263 -59.12 39.70 -36.47
N PRO A 264 -60.17 38.88 -36.16
CA PRO A 264 -60.30 37.43 -35.88
C PRO A 264 -61.45 36.74 -36.69
N GLY A 265 -61.59 35.41 -36.59
CA GLY A 265 -62.83 34.67 -36.93
C GLY A 265 -63.15 33.59 -35.86
N PRO A 266 -64.40 33.42 -35.39
CA PRO A 266 -64.72 32.54 -34.24
C PRO A 266 -65.58 31.31 -34.67
N PRO A 267 -66.15 30.48 -33.75
CA PRO A 267 -65.48 29.26 -33.26
C PRO A 267 -66.37 27.99 -33.34
N ILE A 268 -65.78 26.79 -33.21
CA ILE A 268 -66.54 25.58 -32.86
C ILE A 268 -65.92 24.92 -31.62
N SER A 269 -66.72 24.90 -30.56
CA SER A 269 -66.46 24.29 -29.26
C SER A 269 -66.53 22.76 -29.30
N ARG A 270 -65.61 22.07 -28.61
CA ARG A 270 -65.93 20.90 -27.77
C ARG A 270 -64.76 20.50 -26.86
N GLY A 271 -65.01 20.62 -25.54
CA GLY A 271 -64.56 19.65 -24.53
C GLY A 271 -63.17 19.81 -23.92
N LEU A 272 -63.09 20.48 -22.77
CA LEU A 272 -62.09 20.23 -21.71
C LEU A 272 -62.63 19.15 -20.75
N PRO A 273 -61.78 18.44 -20.00
CA PRO A 273 -61.27 18.94 -18.71
C PRO A 273 -59.73 18.95 -18.64
N LEU A 274 -59.10 20.05 -18.23
CA LEU A 274 -58.58 20.28 -16.85
C LEU A 274 -57.57 19.22 -16.41
N VAL A 275 -56.28 19.51 -16.63
CA VAL A 275 -55.16 18.85 -15.95
C VAL A 275 -54.64 19.84 -14.91
N ASP A 276 -54.57 19.33 -13.68
CA ASP A 276 -54.31 20.02 -12.42
C ASP A 276 -52.85 20.49 -12.27
N ASP A 277 -52.70 21.63 -11.62
CA ASP A 277 -51.45 22.35 -11.34
C ASP A 277 -50.91 21.88 -9.98
N GLY A 278 -49.97 20.93 -10.01
CA GLY A 278 -49.41 20.29 -8.83
C GLY A 278 -48.00 20.78 -8.52
N GLY A 279 -47.90 21.94 -7.86
CA GLY A 279 -46.67 22.46 -7.30
C GLY A 279 -46.03 21.56 -6.22
N TRP A 280 -44.71 21.75 -6.11
CA TRP A 280 -43.84 21.54 -4.95
C TRP A 280 -44.50 20.99 -3.69
N ASN A 281 -44.08 19.79 -3.26
CA ASN A 281 -44.19 19.42 -1.86
C ASN A 281 -42.89 18.79 -1.34
N THR A 282 -42.24 19.56 -0.47
CA THR A 282 -41.14 19.19 0.41
C THR A 282 -41.59 18.13 1.42
N VAL A 283 -40.79 17.07 1.61
CA VAL A 283 -40.94 16.12 2.71
C VAL A 283 -40.46 16.74 4.03
N PRO A 284 -41.29 16.81 5.09
CA PRO A 284 -40.83 17.16 6.43
C PRO A 284 -40.30 15.93 7.18
N ILE A 285 -39.19 16.15 7.87
CA ILE A 285 -38.57 15.27 8.86
C ILE A 285 -39.50 15.13 10.08
N GLY A 286 -39.98 13.91 10.34
CA GLY A 286 -40.68 13.57 11.58
C GLY A 286 -39.72 13.15 12.69
N LYS A 287 -39.63 13.96 13.75
CA LYS A 287 -39.04 13.60 15.05
C LYS A 287 -40.12 13.07 16.00
N GLY A 288 -39.71 12.07 16.79
CA GLY A 288 -40.27 11.71 18.10
C GLY A 288 -41.28 10.56 18.05
N SER A 289 -41.47 9.76 19.09
CA SER A 289 -40.77 9.53 20.36
C SER A 289 -41.58 8.41 21.05
N LEU A 290 -40.87 7.46 21.68
CA LEU A 290 -41.23 6.64 22.86
C LEU A 290 -42.63 6.01 23.03
N ALA A 291 -42.57 4.71 23.34
CA ALA A 291 -43.12 4.04 24.53
C ALA A 291 -44.05 2.85 24.26
N ASP A 292 -43.67 1.72 24.86
CA ASP A 292 -44.48 0.63 25.43
C ASP A 292 -45.32 -0.21 24.44
N THR A 293 -45.46 -1.54 24.52
CA THR A 293 -45.51 -2.46 25.68
C THR A 293 -45.49 -3.92 25.17
N TYR A 294 -45.07 -4.83 26.07
CA TYR A 294 -45.10 -6.32 26.06
C TYR A 294 -43.96 -7.08 25.38
#